data_AF-A0A3B7LV24-F1
#
_entry.id   AF-A0A3B7LV24-F1
#
_cell.length_a   1.000
_cell.length_b   1.000
_cell.length_c   1.000
_cell.angle_alpha   90.00
_cell.angle_beta   90.00
_cell.angle_gamma   90.00
#
_symmetry.space_group_name_H-M   'P 1'
#
loop_
_entity.id
_entity.type
_entity.pdbx_description
1 polymer ?
#
loop_
_entity_poly.entity_id
_entity_poly.type
_entity_poly.pdbx_seq_one_letter_code
_entity_poly.pdbx_strand_id
1 'polypeptide(L)'
;MLTYTSLLQKEFNQEELTLMKRLDLSNIPITMPENLAQILIWTSKLAQYHHALFIQSSQKLELITENDKNKKQELNDLIKLYRKTAFVENQTKDFYLNKLLNQGEVVVQGYIQHPSKVQTKYAIIHYHGYDFITLATPKIVAKFPLHFIEIKKEIIPQALTDIHIDEDELLSTVKDFVRSFRKLYKECVSKNELIKEHNTTVHKIYVKIKNGEAKLIKQDIPIAIPKVVKTATTQPINSNKKPFKVIKKRKFTLLKYK
;
A
#
# COMPACT_ATOMS: atom_id res chain seq x y z
N MET A 1 -22.10 -13.76 5.71
CA MET A 1 -20.74 -14.33 5.66
C MET A 1 -20.58 -15.28 6.84
N LEU A 2 -20.10 -16.50 6.59
CA LEU A 2 -19.73 -17.44 7.64
C LEU A 2 -18.55 -16.92 8.48
N THR A 3 -18.62 -17.12 9.78
CA THR A 3 -17.61 -16.74 10.76
C THR A 3 -17.06 -17.98 11.47
N TYR A 4 -16.04 -17.84 12.30
CA TYR A 4 -15.47 -19.00 13.01
C TYR A 4 -16.51 -19.79 13.83
N THR A 5 -17.51 -19.11 14.41
CA THR A 5 -18.58 -19.76 15.18
C THR A 5 -19.50 -20.63 14.31
N SER A 6 -19.59 -20.38 13.00
CA SER A 6 -20.31 -21.25 12.07
C SER A 6 -19.76 -22.68 12.06
N LEU A 7 -18.50 -22.91 12.45
CA LEU A 7 -17.93 -24.26 12.55
C LEU A 7 -18.61 -25.17 13.58
N LEU A 8 -19.40 -24.61 14.50
CA LEU A 8 -20.18 -25.37 15.49
C LEU A 8 -21.43 -26.01 14.89
N GLN A 9 -21.90 -25.51 13.74
CA GLN A 9 -23.05 -26.06 13.03
C GLN A 9 -22.67 -27.40 12.38
N LYS A 10 -23.67 -28.28 12.24
CA LYS A 10 -23.51 -29.61 11.65
C LYS A 10 -24.13 -29.74 10.26
N GLU A 11 -24.86 -28.72 9.81
CA GLU A 11 -25.59 -28.72 8.55
C GLU A 11 -25.39 -27.37 7.85
N PHE A 12 -25.13 -27.41 6.54
CA PHE A 12 -24.85 -26.22 5.73
C PHE A 12 -25.51 -26.33 4.37
N ASN A 13 -25.98 -25.21 3.82
CA ASN A 13 -26.48 -25.13 2.46
C ASN A 13 -25.32 -24.90 1.48
N GLN A 14 -25.45 -25.43 0.26
CA GLN A 14 -24.42 -25.25 -0.78
C GLN A 14 -24.16 -23.78 -1.13
N GLU A 15 -25.19 -22.93 -1.10
CA GLU A 15 -25.07 -21.49 -1.38
C GLU A 15 -24.20 -20.76 -0.34
N GLU A 16 -24.28 -21.17 0.93
CA GLU A 16 -23.53 -20.59 2.05
C GLU A 16 -22.03 -20.91 1.98
N LEU A 17 -21.67 -22.00 1.29
CA LEU A 17 -20.30 -22.46 1.12
C LEU A 17 -19.61 -21.87 -0.11
N THR A 18 -20.18 -20.82 -0.70
CA THR A 18 -19.58 -20.15 -1.85
C THR A 18 -18.37 -19.32 -1.43
N LEU A 19 -17.18 -19.66 -1.93
CA LEU A 19 -15.98 -18.85 -1.72
C LEU A 19 -16.16 -17.45 -2.34
N MET A 20 -15.94 -16.42 -1.53
CA MET A 20 -15.99 -15.03 -1.99
C MET A 20 -14.70 -14.62 -2.68
N LYS A 21 -14.79 -13.81 -3.73
CA LYS A 21 -13.62 -13.23 -4.39
C LYS A 21 -12.83 -12.37 -3.40
N ARG A 22 -11.49 -12.45 -3.45
CA ARG A 22 -10.60 -11.60 -2.66
C ARG A 22 -10.91 -10.13 -2.94
N LEU A 23 -10.93 -9.31 -1.90
CA LEU A 23 -11.17 -7.87 -2.08
C LEU A 23 -10.11 -7.25 -2.99
N ASP A 24 -10.56 -6.58 -4.05
CA ASP A 24 -9.69 -5.75 -4.88
C ASP A 24 -9.75 -4.30 -4.41
N LEU A 25 -8.63 -3.81 -3.89
CA LEU A 25 -8.49 -2.43 -3.41
C LEU A 25 -8.50 -1.42 -4.57
N SER A 26 -8.47 -1.87 -5.83
CA SER A 26 -8.68 -0.98 -6.99
C SER A 26 -10.12 -0.46 -7.10
N ASN A 27 -11.09 -1.13 -6.47
CA ASN A 27 -12.52 -0.87 -6.65
C ASN A 27 -13.11 0.02 -5.55
N ILE A 28 -12.28 0.67 -4.73
CA ILE A 28 -12.78 1.58 -3.70
C ILE A 28 -13.41 2.80 -4.40
N PRO A 29 -14.73 3.04 -4.23
CA PRO A 29 -15.39 4.21 -4.81
C PRO A 29 -14.88 5.45 -4.08
N ILE A 30 -14.16 6.31 -4.80
CA ILE A 30 -13.52 7.49 -4.21
C ILE A 30 -13.69 8.64 -5.18
N THR A 31 -14.23 9.73 -4.65
CA THR A 31 -14.27 11.03 -5.32
C THR A 31 -12.87 11.58 -5.41
N MET A 32 -12.39 11.86 -6.62
CA MET A 32 -11.15 12.62 -6.80
C MET A 32 -11.46 14.08 -6.44
N PRO A 33 -10.73 14.71 -5.49
CA PRO A 33 -10.92 16.13 -5.24
C PRO A 33 -10.52 16.94 -6.47
N GLU A 34 -11.18 18.08 -6.70
CA GLU A 34 -10.94 18.93 -7.88
C GLU A 34 -9.48 19.42 -7.96
N ASN A 35 -8.88 19.72 -6.82
CA ASN A 35 -7.49 20.15 -6.67
C ASN A 35 -6.51 19.00 -6.35
N LEU A 36 -6.82 17.76 -6.78
CA LEU A 36 -6.03 16.57 -6.45
C LEU A 36 -4.53 16.74 -6.72
N ALA A 37 -4.15 17.33 -7.85
CA ALA A 37 -2.74 17.53 -8.20
C ALA A 37 -1.99 18.33 -7.12
N GLN A 38 -2.56 19.46 -6.70
CA GLN A 38 -1.98 20.32 -5.67
C GLN A 38 -1.91 19.61 -4.32
N ILE A 39 -2.99 18.93 -3.93
CA ILE A 39 -3.04 18.17 -2.68
C ILE A 39 -2.01 17.02 -2.68
N LEU A 40 -1.79 16.34 -3.81
CA LEU A 40 -0.76 15.30 -3.92
C LEU A 40 0.64 15.88 -3.75
N ILE A 41 0.93 17.04 -4.33
CA ILE A 41 2.20 17.75 -4.15
C ILE A 41 2.42 18.08 -2.67
N TRP A 42 1.44 18.72 -2.03
CA TRP A 42 1.51 19.07 -0.60
C TRP A 42 1.67 17.86 0.30
N THR A 43 0.85 16.83 0.09
CA THR A 43 0.92 15.57 0.86
C THR A 43 2.28 14.90 0.70
N SER A 44 2.84 14.93 -0.51
CA SER A 44 4.17 14.36 -0.79
C SER A 44 5.29 15.13 -0.10
N LYS A 45 5.26 16.47 -0.15
CA LYS A 45 6.23 17.34 0.53
C LYS A 45 6.13 17.22 2.05
N LEU A 46 4.93 17.19 2.63
CA LEU A 46 4.73 16.95 4.06
C LEU A 46 5.28 15.58 4.49
N ALA A 47 5.06 14.54 3.67
CA ALA A 47 5.61 13.23 3.95
C ALA A 47 7.14 13.22 3.98
N GLN A 48 7.80 14.00 3.11
CA GLN A 48 9.25 14.19 3.14
C GLN A 48 9.69 14.96 4.38
N TYR A 49 9.01 16.07 4.71
CA TYR A 49 9.29 16.90 5.89
C TYR A 49 9.20 16.09 7.18
N HIS A 50 8.08 15.40 7.42
CA HIS A 50 7.92 14.52 8.58
C HIS A 50 8.96 13.39 8.60
N HIS A 51 9.36 12.88 7.44
CA HIS A 51 10.41 11.85 7.37
C HIS A 51 11.80 12.39 7.71
N ALA A 52 12.07 13.67 7.45
CA ALA A 52 13.28 14.37 7.83
C ALA A 52 13.32 14.59 9.35
N LEU A 53 12.23 15.11 9.93
CA LEU A 53 12.07 15.26 11.39
C LEU A 53 12.27 13.93 12.11
N PHE A 54 11.70 12.84 11.59
CA PHE A 54 11.93 11.50 12.12
C PHE A 54 13.43 11.13 12.19
N ILE A 55 14.24 11.46 11.18
CA ILE A 55 15.69 11.19 11.21
C ILE A 55 16.39 12.06 12.20
N GLN A 56 16.11 13.36 12.17
CA GLN A 56 16.74 14.30 13.06
C GLN A 56 16.48 13.91 14.52
N SER A 57 15.23 13.56 14.86
CA SER A 57 14.87 13.08 16.20
C SER A 57 15.54 11.74 16.54
N SER A 58 15.66 10.81 15.57
CA SER A 58 16.33 9.52 15.79
C SER A 58 17.83 9.70 16.05
N GLN A 59 18.49 10.59 15.32
CA GLN A 59 19.90 10.94 15.54
C GLN A 59 20.10 11.64 16.89
N LYS A 60 19.19 12.56 17.26
CA LYS A 60 19.22 13.19 18.58
C LYS A 60 19.06 12.16 19.70
N LEU A 61 18.16 11.18 19.53
CA LEU A 61 17.96 10.10 20.50
C LEU A 61 19.22 9.24 20.71
N GLU A 62 19.99 8.97 19.65
CA GLU A 62 21.27 8.24 19.74
C GLU A 62 22.34 8.98 20.56
N LEU A 63 22.23 10.31 20.67
CA LEU A 63 23.19 11.17 21.39
C LEU A 63 22.80 11.44 22.86
N ILE A 64 21.62 11.02 23.30
CA ILE A 64 21.16 11.25 24.68
C ILE A 64 21.79 10.25 25.64
N THR A 65 22.31 10.75 26.75
CA THR A 65 22.85 9.95 27.85
C THR A 65 21.73 9.23 28.63
N GLU A 66 22.03 8.07 29.21
CA GLU A 66 21.03 7.20 29.86
C GLU A 66 20.27 7.87 31.03
N ASN A 67 20.83 8.92 31.63
CA ASN A 67 20.24 9.62 32.77
C ASN A 67 19.10 10.58 32.40
N ASP A 68 18.93 10.95 31.13
CA ASP A 68 17.89 11.89 30.68
C ASP A 68 16.61 11.15 30.23
N LYS A 69 16.00 10.40 31.15
CA LYS A 69 14.82 9.54 30.88
C LYS A 69 13.63 10.28 30.27
N ASN A 70 13.32 11.49 30.76
CA ASN A 70 12.17 12.27 30.27
C ASN A 70 12.38 12.71 28.81
N LYS A 71 13.55 13.28 28.49
CA LYS A 71 13.89 13.69 27.11
C LYS A 71 13.93 12.50 26.15
N LYS A 72 14.40 11.34 26.63
CA LYS A 72 14.38 10.09 25.85
C LYS A 72 12.95 9.65 25.51
N GLN A 73 12.03 9.75 26.47
CA GLN A 73 10.62 9.42 26.25
C GLN A 73 9.96 10.40 25.27
N GLU A 74 10.14 11.71 25.47
CA GLU A 74 9.60 12.74 24.57
C GLU A 74 10.07 12.53 23.12
N LEU A 75 11.36 12.25 22.90
CA LEU A 75 11.88 11.98 21.56
C LEU A 75 11.34 10.68 20.97
N ASN A 76 11.15 9.63 21.77
CA ASN A 76 10.52 8.40 21.29
C ASN A 76 9.09 8.65 20.80
N ASP A 77 8.33 9.46 21.52
CA ASP A 77 6.96 9.81 21.14
C ASP A 77 6.93 10.65 19.86
N LEU A 78 7.84 11.62 19.72
CA LEU A 78 8.01 12.39 18.47
C LEU A 78 8.43 11.50 17.29
N ILE A 79 9.39 10.61 17.49
CA ILE A 79 9.84 9.64 16.47
C ILE A 79 8.66 8.79 16.00
N LYS A 80 7.85 8.28 16.93
CA LYS A 80 6.68 7.47 16.63
C LYS A 80 5.63 8.27 15.87
N LEU A 81 5.38 9.51 16.28
CA LEU A 81 4.46 10.44 15.62
C LEU A 81 4.91 10.69 14.17
N TYR A 82 6.11 11.24 13.96
CA TYR A 82 6.61 11.61 12.63
C TYR A 82 6.71 10.41 11.68
N ARG A 83 7.15 9.25 12.19
CA ARG A 83 7.18 8.01 11.40
C ARG A 83 5.78 7.60 10.96
N LYS A 84 4.79 7.68 11.85
CA LYS A 84 3.41 7.31 11.55
C LYS A 84 2.81 8.30 10.54
N THR A 85 2.95 9.60 10.75
CA THR A 85 2.41 10.65 9.89
C THR A 85 2.98 10.54 8.47
N ALA A 86 4.32 10.51 8.32
CA ALA A 86 4.97 10.36 7.02
C ALA A 86 4.55 9.09 6.26
N PHE A 87 4.31 8.00 6.99
CA PHE A 87 3.81 6.76 6.40
C PHE A 87 2.38 6.90 5.90
N VAL A 88 1.51 7.54 6.69
CA VAL A 88 0.10 7.76 6.32
C VAL A 88 -0.02 8.63 5.08
N GLU A 89 0.70 9.74 5.04
CA GLU A 89 0.69 10.70 3.93
C GLU A 89 1.18 10.03 2.64
N ASN A 90 2.30 9.30 2.72
CA ASN A 90 2.80 8.54 1.57
C ASN A 90 1.83 7.48 1.09
N GLN A 91 1.20 6.72 2.01
CA GLN A 91 0.22 5.70 1.65
C GLN A 91 -0.99 6.32 0.95
N THR A 92 -1.43 7.49 1.40
CA THR A 92 -2.53 8.24 0.80
C THR A 92 -2.15 8.66 -0.62
N LYS A 93 -1.01 9.33 -0.78
CA LYS A 93 -0.47 9.74 -2.09
C LYS A 93 -0.33 8.56 -3.05
N ASP A 94 0.30 7.46 -2.60
CA ASP A 94 0.51 6.26 -3.41
C ASP A 94 -0.81 5.63 -3.86
N PHE A 95 -1.84 5.67 -3.01
CA PHE A 95 -3.16 5.16 -3.37
C PHE A 95 -3.76 5.91 -4.57
N TYR A 96 -3.77 7.25 -4.52
CA TYR A 96 -4.33 8.07 -5.61
C TYR A 96 -3.51 7.96 -6.89
N LEU A 97 -2.18 7.95 -6.82
CA LEU A 97 -1.31 7.75 -7.98
C LEU A 97 -1.57 6.39 -8.66
N ASN A 98 -1.75 5.33 -7.87
CA ASN A 98 -2.11 4.02 -8.41
C ASN A 98 -3.49 4.01 -9.09
N LYS A 99 -4.43 4.81 -8.58
CA LYS A 99 -5.75 4.96 -9.21
C LYS A 99 -5.64 5.65 -10.57
N LEU A 100 -4.91 6.77 -10.64
CA LEU A 100 -4.61 7.46 -11.90
C LEU A 100 -3.93 6.53 -12.92
N LEU A 101 -2.95 5.73 -12.48
CA LEU A 101 -2.27 4.71 -13.31
C LEU A 101 -3.21 3.63 -13.85
N ASN A 102 -4.22 3.24 -13.06
CA ASN A 102 -5.19 2.23 -13.46
C ASN A 102 -6.23 2.80 -14.44
N GLN A 103 -6.61 4.06 -14.28
CA GLN A 103 -7.48 4.79 -15.20
C GLN A 103 -6.76 5.16 -16.51
N GLY A 104 -5.43 5.11 -16.54
CA GLY A 104 -4.63 5.48 -17.70
C GLY A 104 -4.37 6.99 -17.83
N GLU A 105 -4.68 7.76 -16.80
CA GLU A 105 -4.46 9.22 -16.76
C GLU A 105 -2.97 9.57 -16.60
N VAL A 106 -2.17 8.66 -16.05
CA VAL A 106 -0.72 8.80 -15.91
C VAL A 106 -0.02 7.51 -16.30
N VAL A 107 1.28 7.61 -16.58
CA VAL A 107 2.15 6.48 -16.94
C VAL A 107 3.41 6.45 -16.09
N VAL A 108 3.98 5.27 -15.94
CA VAL A 108 5.29 5.13 -15.29
C VAL A 108 6.38 5.58 -16.27
N GLN A 109 7.10 6.62 -15.88
CA GLN A 109 8.23 7.14 -16.65
C GLN A 109 9.48 6.30 -16.52
N GLY A 110 9.62 5.50 -15.48
CA GLY A 110 10.82 4.71 -15.24
C GLY A 110 10.91 4.26 -13.78
N TYR A 111 12.05 3.68 -13.43
CA TYR A 111 12.26 3.13 -12.09
C TYR A 111 13.57 3.59 -11.46
N ILE A 112 13.57 3.61 -10.14
CA ILE A 112 14.77 3.80 -9.32
C ILE A 112 14.95 2.56 -8.47
N GLN A 113 16.19 2.11 -8.35
CA GLN A 113 16.50 1.02 -7.43
C GLN A 113 16.67 1.56 -6.01
N HIS A 114 16.09 0.87 -5.04
CA HIS A 114 16.31 1.24 -3.65
C HIS A 114 17.81 1.07 -3.31
N PRO A 115 18.47 2.09 -2.74
CA PRO A 115 19.92 2.11 -2.54
C PRO A 115 20.47 0.91 -1.76
N SER A 116 19.74 0.44 -0.73
CA SER A 116 20.14 -0.73 0.05
C SER A 116 19.29 -2.00 -0.14
N LYS A 117 18.28 -2.00 -1.02
CA LYS A 117 17.35 -3.14 -1.16
C LYS A 117 17.21 -3.46 -2.64
N VAL A 118 18.09 -4.30 -3.15
CA VAL A 118 18.22 -4.63 -4.58
C VAL A 118 16.88 -5.06 -5.22
N GLN A 119 16.03 -5.79 -4.49
CA GLN A 119 14.72 -6.23 -5.00
C GLN A 119 13.63 -5.16 -4.94
N THR A 120 13.84 -4.07 -4.20
CA THR A 120 12.87 -2.99 -4.08
C THR A 120 13.14 -1.94 -5.15
N LYS A 121 12.12 -1.70 -5.97
CA LYS A 121 12.13 -0.65 -6.99
C LYS A 121 11.07 0.39 -6.64
N TYR A 122 11.32 1.62 -7.04
CA TYR A 122 10.35 2.70 -6.98
C TYR A 122 9.99 3.10 -8.39
N ALA A 123 8.70 3.26 -8.67
CA ALA A 123 8.21 3.77 -9.93
C ALA A 123 8.16 5.30 -9.87
N ILE A 124 8.53 5.92 -10.98
CA ILE A 124 8.43 7.37 -11.19
C ILE A 124 7.18 7.61 -12.01
N ILE A 125 6.30 8.47 -11.52
CA ILE A 125 5.06 8.86 -12.17
C ILE A 125 5.06 10.36 -12.31
N HIS A 126 5.08 10.85 -13.55
CA HIS A 126 4.98 12.28 -13.80
C HIS A 126 3.52 12.71 -13.82
N TYR A 127 3.21 13.75 -13.06
CA TYR A 127 1.86 14.29 -12.98
C TYR A 127 1.92 15.79 -12.65
N HIS A 128 1.30 16.62 -13.51
CA HIS A 128 1.27 18.09 -13.39
C HIS A 128 2.64 18.76 -13.12
N GLY A 129 3.70 18.33 -13.82
CA GLY A 129 5.02 18.94 -13.69
C GLY A 129 5.86 18.45 -12.49
N TYR A 130 5.39 17.42 -11.79
CA TYR A 130 6.11 16.79 -10.67
C TYR A 130 6.33 15.30 -10.91
N ASP A 131 7.51 14.83 -10.52
CA ASP A 131 7.86 13.41 -10.57
C ASP A 131 7.59 12.76 -9.22
N PHE A 132 6.49 12.03 -9.14
CA PHE A 132 6.11 11.30 -7.95
C PHE A 132 6.81 9.96 -7.87
N ILE A 133 7.39 9.69 -6.71
CA ILE A 133 8.00 8.40 -6.41
C ILE A 133 7.02 7.56 -5.59
N THR A 134 6.69 6.39 -6.12
CA THR A 134 5.87 5.39 -5.45
C THR A 134 6.54 4.02 -5.44
N LEU A 135 6.14 3.13 -4.54
CA LEU A 135 6.65 1.77 -4.54
C LEU A 135 6.20 1.03 -5.80
N ALA A 136 7.15 0.46 -6.55
CA ALA A 136 6.84 -0.34 -7.73
C ALA A 136 6.27 -1.71 -7.29
N THR A 137 4.95 -1.81 -7.21
CA THR A 137 4.28 -3.08 -6.91
C THR A 137 4.48 -4.08 -8.07
N PRO A 138 4.35 -5.39 -7.84
CA PRO A 138 4.41 -6.38 -8.92
C PRO A 138 3.42 -6.10 -10.05
N LYS A 139 2.23 -5.56 -9.73
CA LYS A 139 1.24 -5.14 -10.73
C LYS A 139 1.77 -4.03 -11.64
N ILE A 140 2.44 -3.01 -11.07
CA ILE A 140 3.04 -1.91 -11.84
C ILE A 140 4.18 -2.43 -12.71
N VAL A 141 5.07 -3.24 -12.13
CA VAL A 141 6.23 -3.81 -12.84
C VAL A 141 5.81 -4.71 -14.01
N ALA A 142 4.69 -5.43 -13.88
CA ALA A 142 4.16 -6.25 -14.96
C ALA A 142 3.52 -5.43 -16.10
N LYS A 143 2.99 -4.23 -15.80
CA LYS A 143 2.27 -3.39 -16.77
C LYS A 143 3.19 -2.45 -17.57
N PHE A 144 4.32 -2.03 -17.00
CA PHE A 144 5.19 -1.01 -17.59
C PHE A 144 6.63 -1.52 -17.80
N PRO A 145 7.31 -1.09 -18.86
CA PRO A 145 8.66 -1.56 -19.19
C PRO A 145 9.70 -1.11 -18.16
N LEU A 146 10.49 -2.06 -17.68
CA LEU A 146 11.54 -1.85 -16.69
C LEU A 146 12.76 -1.17 -17.30
N HIS A 147 12.85 0.14 -17.15
CA HIS A 147 14.06 0.92 -17.40
C HIS A 147 14.38 1.81 -16.20
N PHE A 148 15.65 1.95 -15.90
CA PHE A 148 16.12 2.67 -14.72
C PHE A 148 16.59 4.07 -15.09
N ILE A 149 16.23 5.05 -14.26
CA ILE A 149 16.61 6.44 -14.43
C ILE A 149 17.42 6.88 -13.21
N GLU A 150 18.52 7.58 -13.45
CA GLU A 150 19.29 8.24 -12.40
C GLU A 150 18.61 9.56 -12.01
N ILE A 151 18.34 9.74 -10.72
CA ILE A 151 17.71 10.96 -10.20
C ILE A 151 18.71 11.81 -9.42
N LYS A 152 18.69 13.12 -9.69
CA LYS A 152 19.34 14.14 -8.86
C LYS A 152 18.50 14.38 -7.60
N LYS A 153 19.14 14.43 -6.43
CA LYS A 153 18.46 14.64 -5.14
C LYS A 153 17.68 15.97 -5.14
N GLU A 154 16.39 15.92 -4.84
CA GLU A 154 15.61 17.09 -4.41
C GLU A 154 16.11 17.68 -3.10
N ILE A 155 15.77 18.96 -2.92
CA ILE A 155 15.89 19.65 -1.64
C ILE A 155 14.72 19.19 -0.76
N ILE A 156 15.05 18.53 0.35
CA ILE A 156 14.07 18.17 1.37
C ILE A 156 13.60 19.46 2.05
N PRO A 157 12.28 19.70 2.21
CA PRO A 157 11.77 20.85 2.94
C PRO A 157 12.34 20.90 4.36
N GLN A 158 12.82 22.07 4.77
CA GLN A 158 13.38 22.31 6.10
C GLN A 158 12.37 22.99 7.03
N ALA A 159 11.45 23.76 6.46
CA ALA A 159 10.32 24.40 7.14
C ALA A 159 9.00 24.12 6.40
N LEU A 160 7.86 24.33 7.08
CA LEU A 160 6.54 24.23 6.45
C LEU A 160 6.32 25.36 5.42
N THR A 161 6.90 26.53 5.66
CA THR A 161 6.92 27.66 4.72
C THR A 161 7.63 27.35 3.39
N ASP A 162 8.53 26.36 3.35
CA ASP A 162 9.12 25.86 2.09
C ASP A 162 8.09 25.10 1.22
N ILE A 163 6.98 24.69 1.83
CA ILE A 163 5.89 23.93 1.20
C ILE A 163 4.74 24.87 0.82
N HIS A 164 4.29 25.68 1.77
CA HIS A 164 3.20 26.65 1.61
C HIS A 164 3.33 27.78 2.63
N ILE A 165 3.01 29.01 2.24
CA ILE A 165 3.14 30.19 3.12
C ILE A 165 2.13 30.12 4.27
N ASP A 166 0.89 29.73 3.98
CA ASP A 166 -0.13 29.47 4.99
C ASP A 166 0.00 28.02 5.48
N GLU A 167 0.60 27.85 6.66
CA GLU A 167 0.82 26.54 7.28
C GLU A 167 -0.50 25.88 7.72
N ASP A 168 -1.47 26.66 8.17
CA ASP A 168 -2.75 26.16 8.68
C ASP A 168 -3.62 25.64 7.53
N GLU A 169 -3.66 26.35 6.40
CA GLU A 169 -4.30 25.88 5.17
C GLU A 169 -3.69 24.57 4.69
N LEU A 170 -2.34 24.51 4.64
CA LEU A 170 -1.61 23.32 4.22
C LEU A 170 -1.95 22.11 5.10
N LEU A 171 -1.86 22.28 6.42
CA LEU A 171 -2.06 21.19 7.38
C LEU A 171 -3.52 20.76 7.42
N SER A 172 -4.47 21.70 7.40
CA SER A 172 -5.90 21.39 7.39
C SER A 172 -6.31 20.62 6.13
N THR A 173 -5.92 21.12 4.95
CA THR A 173 -6.27 20.50 3.67
C THR A 173 -5.70 19.08 3.56
N VAL A 174 -4.42 18.89 3.88
CA VAL A 174 -3.81 17.55 3.81
C VAL A 174 -4.40 16.62 4.87
N LYS A 175 -4.69 17.12 6.07
CA LYS A 175 -5.33 16.33 7.13
C LYS A 175 -6.70 15.83 6.71
N ASP A 176 -7.54 16.66 6.12
CA ASP A 176 -8.88 16.27 5.68
C ASP A 176 -8.83 15.29 4.49
N PHE A 177 -7.89 15.52 3.57
CA PHE A 177 -7.61 14.59 2.47
C PHE A 177 -7.20 13.20 2.98
N VAL A 178 -6.22 13.15 3.89
CA VAL A 178 -5.74 11.92 4.52
C VAL A 178 -6.84 11.25 5.33
N ARG A 179 -7.65 12.02 6.07
CA ARG A 179 -8.74 11.51 6.90
C ARG A 179 -9.80 10.82 6.05
N SER A 180 -10.16 11.43 4.93
CA SER A 180 -11.12 10.88 3.97
C SER A 180 -10.63 9.54 3.41
N PHE A 181 -9.37 9.47 2.97
CA PHE A 181 -8.74 8.23 2.55
C PHE A 181 -8.73 7.17 3.66
N ARG A 182 -8.33 7.55 4.89
CA ARG A 182 -8.22 6.64 6.04
C ARG A 182 -9.54 5.97 6.38
N LYS A 183 -10.65 6.70 6.28
CA LYS A 183 -12.00 6.15 6.53
C LYS A 183 -12.31 5.03 5.53
N LEU A 184 -12.19 5.34 4.23
CA LEU A 184 -12.48 4.39 3.15
C LEU A 184 -11.53 3.19 3.16
N TYR A 185 -10.24 3.44 3.44
CA TYR A 185 -9.24 2.37 3.57
C TYR A 185 -9.59 1.40 4.70
N LYS A 186 -10.00 1.90 5.89
CA LYS A 186 -10.40 1.05 7.02
C LYS A 186 -11.63 0.21 6.71
N GLU A 187 -12.65 0.82 6.10
CA GLU A 187 -13.87 0.11 5.68
C GLU A 187 -13.57 -1.00 4.66
N CYS A 188 -12.57 -0.79 3.79
CA CYS A 188 -12.15 -1.81 2.84
C CYS A 188 -11.34 -2.92 3.53
N VAL A 189 -10.40 -2.57 4.41
CA VAL A 189 -9.61 -3.57 5.12
C VAL A 189 -10.50 -4.49 5.97
N SER A 190 -11.49 -3.94 6.68
CA SER A 190 -12.43 -4.76 7.47
C SER A 190 -13.24 -5.71 6.58
N LYS A 191 -13.71 -5.24 5.41
CA LYS A 191 -14.36 -6.12 4.42
C LYS A 191 -13.43 -7.25 3.95
N ASN A 192 -12.15 -6.98 3.73
CA ASN A 192 -11.18 -8.01 3.34
C ASN A 192 -10.93 -9.03 4.45
N GLU A 193 -10.88 -8.59 5.72
CA GLU A 193 -10.78 -9.49 6.87
C GLU A 193 -11.98 -10.42 6.95
N LEU A 194 -13.20 -9.88 6.81
CA LEU A 194 -14.43 -10.68 6.76
C LEU A 194 -14.45 -11.66 5.57
N ILE A 195 -13.98 -11.26 4.39
CA ILE A 195 -13.84 -12.15 3.22
C ILE A 195 -12.84 -13.27 3.51
N LYS A 196 -11.69 -12.96 4.11
CA LYS A 196 -10.67 -13.98 4.46
C LYS A 196 -11.19 -14.95 5.50
N GLU A 197 -11.85 -14.44 6.54
CA GLU A 197 -12.47 -15.26 7.58
C GLU A 197 -13.50 -16.19 6.96
N HIS A 198 -14.40 -15.64 6.13
CA HIS A 198 -15.40 -16.41 5.42
C HIS A 198 -14.79 -17.53 4.57
N ASN A 199 -13.85 -17.21 3.69
CA ASN A 199 -13.20 -18.20 2.82
C ASN A 199 -12.47 -19.29 3.61
N THR A 200 -11.83 -18.93 4.73
CA THR A 200 -11.15 -19.88 5.61
C THR A 200 -12.14 -20.80 6.30
N THR A 201 -13.25 -20.25 6.79
CA THR A 201 -14.34 -20.99 7.44
C THR A 201 -15.01 -21.94 6.46
N VAL A 202 -15.33 -21.49 5.24
CA VAL A 202 -15.85 -22.32 4.15
C VAL A 202 -14.94 -23.51 3.88
N HIS A 203 -13.63 -23.28 3.76
CA HIS A 203 -12.67 -24.37 3.53
C HIS A 203 -12.67 -25.38 4.68
N LYS A 204 -12.71 -24.92 5.93
CA LYS A 204 -12.79 -25.79 7.11
C LYS A 204 -14.09 -26.60 7.15
N ILE A 205 -15.22 -26.01 6.77
CA ILE A 205 -16.50 -26.72 6.68
C ILE A 205 -16.46 -27.77 5.57
N TYR A 206 -15.89 -27.48 4.41
CA TYR A 206 -15.69 -28.48 3.36
C TYR A 206 -14.88 -29.67 3.84
N VAL A 207 -13.82 -29.45 4.62
CA VAL A 207 -13.04 -30.53 5.23
C VAL A 207 -13.89 -31.35 6.22
N LYS A 208 -14.68 -30.69 7.09
CA LYS A 208 -15.61 -31.39 8.00
C LYS A 208 -16.64 -32.25 7.27
N ILE A 209 -17.21 -31.74 6.19
CA ILE A 209 -18.17 -32.50 5.36
C ILE A 209 -17.47 -33.71 4.74
N LYS A 210 -16.25 -33.53 4.20
CA LYS A 210 -15.46 -34.63 3.64
C LYS A 210 -15.15 -35.71 4.68
N ASN A 211 -14.94 -35.33 5.94
CA ASN A 211 -14.66 -36.24 7.04
C ASN A 211 -15.93 -36.85 7.68
N GLY A 212 -17.13 -36.49 7.19
CA GLY A 212 -18.40 -36.98 7.74
C GLY A 212 -18.84 -36.32 9.06
N GLU A 213 -18.15 -35.27 9.51
CA GLU A 213 -18.45 -34.53 10.75
C GLU A 213 -19.60 -33.51 10.57
N ALA A 214 -19.91 -33.14 9.33
CA ALA A 214 -20.98 -32.22 8.97
C ALA A 214 -21.68 -32.68 7.68
N LYS A 215 -22.92 -32.24 7.48
CA LYS A 215 -23.76 -32.60 6.33
C LYS A 215 -23.99 -31.40 5.42
N LEU A 216 -23.96 -31.67 4.12
CA LEU A 216 -24.33 -30.70 3.10
C LEU A 216 -25.80 -30.90 2.71
N ILE A 217 -26.61 -29.86 2.90
CA ILE A 217 -27.98 -29.82 2.40
C ILE A 217 -27.89 -29.31 0.96
N LYS A 218 -28.14 -30.22 0.01
CA LYS A 218 -28.29 -29.85 -1.40
C LYS A 218 -29.72 -29.40 -1.61
N GLN A 219 -29.90 -28.15 -2.07
CA GLN A 219 -31.15 -27.79 -2.73
C GLN A 219 -31.08 -28.36 -4.15
N ASP A 220 -32.06 -29.17 -4.52
CA ASP A 220 -32.22 -29.70 -5.88
C ASP A 220 -32.64 -28.58 -6.83
N ILE A 221 -31.67 -27.80 -7.30
CA ILE A 221 -31.85 -26.86 -8.42
C ILE A 221 -31.07 -27.43 -9.61
N PRO A 222 -31.72 -27.77 -10.74
CA PRO A 222 -31.05 -28.39 -11.87
C PRO A 222 -30.22 -27.33 -12.62
N ILE A 223 -28.89 -27.39 -12.49
CA ILE A 223 -27.98 -26.51 -13.24
C ILE A 223 -27.03 -27.38 -14.07
N ALA A 224 -27.13 -27.21 -15.39
CA ALA A 224 -26.31 -27.87 -16.41
C ALA A 224 -24.83 -27.44 -16.31
N ILE A 225 -23.94 -28.44 -16.34
CA ILE A 225 -22.49 -28.30 -16.25
C ILE A 225 -21.91 -27.95 -17.64
N PRO A 226 -21.13 -26.86 -17.82
CA PRO A 226 -20.31 -26.69 -19.01
C PRO A 226 -19.01 -27.49 -18.88
N LYS A 227 -18.69 -28.27 -19.91
CA LYS A 227 -17.47 -29.08 -20.06
C LYS A 227 -16.19 -28.23 -20.00
N VAL A 228 -15.24 -28.64 -19.16
CA VAL A 228 -13.86 -28.15 -19.11
C VAL A 228 -13.02 -28.82 -20.20
N VAL A 229 -12.27 -28.02 -20.97
CA VAL A 229 -11.22 -28.48 -21.91
C VAL A 229 -9.83 -28.16 -21.30
N LYS A 230 -8.99 -29.19 -21.16
CA LYS A 230 -7.52 -29.13 -20.91
C LYS A 230 -6.82 -28.92 -22.28
N THR A 231 -5.65 -28.31 -22.51
CA THR A 231 -4.35 -28.20 -21.79
C THR A 231 -3.39 -27.31 -22.62
N ALA A 232 -2.32 -26.72 -22.03
CA ALA A 232 -0.92 -26.72 -22.52
C ALA A 232 -0.01 -25.79 -21.66
N THR A 233 0.89 -26.30 -20.81
CA THR A 233 2.36 -26.58 -20.94
C THR A 233 3.32 -25.39 -20.72
N THR A 234 4.24 -25.60 -19.77
CA THR A 234 5.35 -24.76 -19.28
C THR A 234 6.62 -24.86 -20.13
N GLN A 235 7.45 -23.81 -20.14
CA GLN A 235 8.91 -23.91 -20.33
C GLN A 235 9.71 -22.91 -19.45
N PRO A 236 10.90 -23.28 -18.94
CA PRO A 236 11.72 -22.50 -18.00
C PRO A 236 12.97 -21.87 -18.66
N ILE A 237 13.47 -20.71 -18.18
CA ILE A 237 14.85 -20.25 -18.51
C ILE A 237 15.56 -19.61 -17.30
N ASN A 238 16.58 -20.36 -16.85
CA ASN A 238 17.89 -20.02 -16.30
C ASN A 238 18.16 -18.74 -15.49
N SER A 239 18.49 -18.98 -14.22
CA SER A 239 19.29 -18.14 -13.34
C SER A 239 20.79 -18.29 -13.62
N ASN A 240 21.53 -17.19 -13.78
CA ASN A 240 22.96 -17.13 -13.48
C ASN A 240 23.45 -15.68 -13.31
N LYS A 241 23.75 -15.28 -12.06
CA LYS A 241 24.92 -14.46 -11.67
C LYS A 241 24.94 -14.25 -10.14
N LYS A 242 26.09 -14.59 -9.54
CA LYS A 242 26.39 -14.53 -8.09
C LYS A 242 26.55 -13.08 -7.58
N PRO A 243 26.47 -12.86 -6.25
CA PRO A 243 26.14 -11.57 -5.65
C PRO A 243 27.38 -10.72 -5.34
N PHE A 244 27.23 -9.40 -5.39
CA PHE A 244 28.20 -8.45 -4.84
C PHE A 244 27.59 -7.61 -3.72
N LYS A 245 28.47 -7.14 -2.85
CA LYS A 245 28.26 -6.84 -1.43
C LYS A 245 28.20 -5.31 -1.20
N VAL A 246 27.55 -4.91 -0.09
CA VAL A 246 27.67 -3.63 0.66
C VAL A 246 26.99 -2.38 0.00
N ILE A 247 26.45 -1.31 0.64
CA ILE A 247 26.39 -0.72 2.00
C ILE A 247 24.99 -0.06 2.20
N LYS A 248 24.46 -0.06 3.44
CA LYS A 248 23.20 0.60 3.86
C LYS A 248 23.16 2.11 3.54
N LYS A 249 22.04 2.63 2.99
CA LYS A 249 21.31 3.86 3.44
C LYS A 249 20.09 4.15 2.53
N ARG A 250 18.89 4.29 3.11
CA ARG A 250 17.65 4.86 2.50
C ARG A 250 17.88 6.37 2.26
N LYS A 251 17.26 7.08 1.30
CA LYS A 251 15.89 7.65 1.37
C LYS A 251 15.55 8.50 0.11
N PHE A 252 14.28 8.40 -0.28
CA PHE A 252 13.39 9.25 -1.10
C PHE A 252 13.85 10.66 -1.54
N THR A 253 13.55 11.07 -2.79
CA THR A 253 13.65 12.47 -3.29
C THR A 253 12.77 12.65 -4.55
N LEU A 254 11.77 13.55 -4.57
CA LEU A 254 10.93 13.86 -5.77
C LEU A 254 11.68 14.83 -6.73
N LEU A 255 11.12 15.21 -7.88
CA LEU A 255 11.67 16.24 -8.78
C LEU A 255 10.57 17.20 -9.26
N LYS A 256 10.95 18.49 -9.46
CA LYS A 256 10.21 19.52 -10.19
C LYS A 256 11.09 20.03 -11.34
N TYR A 257 10.53 20.16 -12.54
CA TYR A 257 11.22 20.81 -13.67
C TYR A 257 10.87 22.29 -13.79
N LYS A 258 11.86 23.06 -14.24
CA LYS A 258 11.78 24.49 -14.60
C LYS A 258 10.85 24.71 -15.78
#